data_AF-A0A1I1MRM3-F1
#
_entry.id   AF-A0A1I1MRM3-F1
#
_cell.length_a   1.000
_cell.length_b   1.000
_cell.length_c   1.000
_cell.angle_alpha   90.00
_cell.angle_beta   90.00
_cell.angle_gamma   90.00
#
_symmetry.space_group_name_H-M   'P 1'
#
loop_
_entity.id
_entity.type
_entity.pdbx_description
1 polymer ?
#
loop_
_entity_poly.entity_id
_entity_poly.type
_entity_poly.pdbx_seq_one_letter_code
_entity_poly.pdbx_strand_id
1 'polypeptide(L)'
;MINATSHYALLLLTFLLFQGCGGNNTSSNVQSPGVEKTTKTKALEAGADLLQQKTPLVKLNMYLDGFHFYNGDPTMQMEAHHYCTPINEDLTQCVIYDGNGENAKIMGVEYIVSEKLFKTLPAEEKKLWHSHVYEVKSGELIAPGIPDVAEHELMEKLVSTYGKTFHTWHTDQDLTLPTGHPLVMMGFTKDGMLDPKLVADRDKRFNISSEEKKKKRADIPTPIIQPDANAWQQGDIRQLKIDKTAQTGHGHASPMRH
;
A
#
# COMPACT_ATOMS: atom_id res chain seq x y z
N MET A 1 25.48 -66.77 9.21
CA MET A 1 24.10 -66.34 8.91
C MET A 1 24.01 -64.86 9.15
N ILE A 2 23.70 -64.14 8.08
CA ILE A 2 23.62 -62.68 7.99
C ILE A 2 22.35 -62.24 8.72
N ASN A 3 22.42 -61.20 9.57
CA ASN A 3 21.28 -60.31 9.71
C ASN A 3 21.74 -58.91 10.11
N ALA A 4 21.58 -58.01 9.15
CA ALA A 4 21.83 -56.58 9.26
C ALA A 4 20.77 -55.93 10.15
N THR A 5 21.18 -55.26 11.21
CA THR A 5 20.32 -54.34 11.96
C THR A 5 20.40 -52.96 11.30
N SER A 6 19.28 -52.61 10.69
CA SER A 6 19.04 -51.42 9.88
C SER A 6 19.28 -50.11 10.63
N HIS A 7 20.01 -49.21 9.99
CA HIS A 7 20.04 -47.79 10.31
C HIS A 7 18.65 -47.18 10.09
N TYR A 8 18.05 -46.61 11.13
CA TYR A 8 16.99 -45.61 10.99
C TYR A 8 17.31 -44.45 11.95
N ALA A 9 18.15 -43.54 11.48
CA ALA A 9 18.26 -42.21 12.07
C ALA A 9 16.95 -41.47 11.73
N LEU A 10 16.09 -41.34 12.73
CA LEU A 10 14.85 -40.57 12.64
C LEU A 10 15.23 -39.08 12.55
N LEU A 11 15.33 -38.55 11.33
CA LEU A 11 15.44 -37.11 11.08
C LEU A 11 14.10 -36.46 11.44
N LEU A 12 13.97 -36.02 12.69
CA LEU A 12 12.92 -35.11 13.12
C LEU A 12 13.19 -33.74 12.47
N LEU A 13 12.63 -33.51 11.27
CA LEU A 13 12.46 -32.16 10.74
C LEU A 13 11.45 -31.44 11.63
N THR A 14 11.95 -30.73 12.65
CA THR A 14 11.20 -29.68 13.31
C THR A 14 10.96 -28.56 12.30
N PHE A 15 9.80 -28.58 11.64
CA PHE A 15 9.26 -27.41 10.97
C PHE A 15 8.96 -26.36 12.05
N LEU A 16 9.91 -25.46 12.28
CA LEU A 16 9.62 -24.18 12.90
C LEU A 16 8.68 -23.45 11.94
N LEU A 17 7.38 -23.48 12.25
CA LEU A 17 6.42 -22.56 11.66
C LEU A 17 6.86 -21.15 12.08
N PHE A 18 7.62 -20.48 11.23
CA PHE A 18 7.68 -19.03 11.23
C PHE A 18 6.25 -18.57 10.91
N GLN A 19 5.42 -18.39 11.95
CA GLN A 19 4.32 -17.46 11.80
C GLN A 19 4.98 -16.12 11.53
N GLY A 20 4.95 -15.69 10.27
CA GLY A 20 5.40 -14.35 9.91
C GLY A 20 4.60 -13.37 10.75
N CYS A 21 5.25 -12.76 11.74
CA CYS A 21 4.66 -11.66 12.48
C CYS A 21 4.46 -10.52 11.47
N GLY A 22 3.22 -10.16 11.13
CA GLY A 22 2.95 -9.03 10.25
C GLY A 22 1.92 -9.24 9.14
N GLY A 23 1.22 -10.37 9.07
CA GLY A 23 0.12 -10.58 8.12
C GLY A 23 -1.16 -11.09 8.80
N ASN A 24 -2.31 -10.88 8.14
CA ASN A 24 -3.62 -11.39 8.55
C ASN A 24 -4.09 -10.97 9.97
N ASN A 25 -3.80 -9.72 10.36
CA ASN A 25 -4.18 -9.15 11.66
C ASN A 25 -5.13 -7.95 11.55
N THR A 26 -5.28 -7.34 10.37
CA THR A 26 -6.27 -6.30 10.09
C THR A 26 -7.35 -6.86 9.16
N SER A 27 -8.59 -6.95 9.67
CA SER A 27 -9.76 -7.37 8.90
C SER A 27 -10.33 -6.21 8.09
N SER A 28 -11.02 -6.53 6.99
CA SER A 28 -11.83 -5.56 6.25
C SER A 28 -12.89 -4.90 7.14
N ASN A 29 -13.18 -3.62 6.87
CA ASN A 29 -14.21 -2.86 7.59
C ASN A 29 -15.64 -3.30 7.23
N VAL A 30 -15.80 -3.93 6.06
CA VAL A 30 -17.11 -4.27 5.51
C VAL A 30 -17.21 -5.72 5.08
N GLN A 31 -18.41 -6.27 5.21
CA GLN A 31 -18.80 -7.49 4.53
C GLN A 31 -19.53 -7.12 3.23
N SER A 32 -19.02 -7.59 2.09
CA SER A 32 -19.69 -7.39 0.82
C SER A 32 -21.00 -8.18 0.74
N PRO A 33 -22.07 -7.61 0.14
CA PRO A 33 -23.32 -8.32 -0.01
C PRO A 33 -23.20 -9.43 -1.05
N GLY A 34 -24.08 -10.42 -0.97
CA GLY A 34 -24.10 -11.59 -1.85
C GLY A 34 -24.29 -12.88 -1.07
N VAL A 35 -24.31 -14.00 -1.81
CA VAL A 35 -24.32 -15.34 -1.20
C VAL A 35 -22.91 -15.92 -1.19
N GLU A 36 -22.67 -16.84 -0.25
CA GLU A 36 -21.41 -17.59 -0.18
C GLU A 36 -21.05 -18.28 -1.49
N LYS A 37 -19.74 -18.42 -1.74
CA LYS A 37 -19.24 -19.12 -2.93
C LYS A 37 -19.75 -20.56 -2.95
N THR A 38 -20.36 -20.96 -4.07
CA THR A 38 -20.80 -22.34 -4.28
C THR A 38 -19.61 -23.31 -4.30
N THR A 39 -19.84 -24.61 -4.03
CA THR A 39 -18.81 -25.65 -4.18
C THR A 39 -18.19 -25.67 -5.58
N LYS A 40 -19.01 -25.39 -6.61
CA LYS A 40 -18.53 -25.26 -7.99
C LYS A 40 -17.54 -24.11 -8.14
N THR A 41 -17.86 -22.94 -7.59
CA THR A 41 -16.94 -21.77 -7.62
C THR A 41 -15.63 -22.10 -6.92
N LYS A 42 -15.67 -22.69 -5.72
CA LYS A 42 -14.47 -23.09 -4.97
C LYS A 42 -13.60 -24.08 -5.75
N ALA A 43 -14.22 -25.06 -6.42
CA ALA A 43 -13.49 -26.02 -7.27
C ALA A 43 -12.84 -25.36 -8.50
N LEU A 44 -13.54 -24.41 -9.14
CA LEU A 44 -12.99 -23.65 -10.27
C LEU A 44 -11.81 -22.78 -9.83
N GLU A 45 -11.91 -22.12 -8.68
CA GLU A 45 -10.81 -21.32 -8.11
C GLU A 45 -9.59 -22.19 -7.81
N ALA A 46 -9.77 -23.34 -7.14
CA ALA A 46 -8.68 -24.28 -6.89
C ALA A 46 -8.01 -24.78 -8.19
N GLY A 47 -8.80 -25.04 -9.24
CA GLY A 47 -8.26 -25.39 -10.55
C GLY A 47 -7.45 -24.24 -11.18
N ALA A 48 -7.94 -23.00 -11.09
CA ALA A 48 -7.22 -21.83 -11.56
C ALA A 48 -5.92 -21.60 -10.77
N ASP A 49 -5.92 -21.80 -9.46
CA ASP A 49 -4.74 -21.69 -8.60
C ASP A 49 -3.64 -22.68 -9.00
N LEU A 50 -4.02 -23.89 -9.43
CA LEU A 50 -3.08 -24.92 -9.86
C LEU A 50 -2.59 -24.73 -11.30
N LEU A 51 -3.44 -24.21 -12.20
CA LEU A 51 -3.20 -24.24 -13.64
C LEU A 51 -2.76 -22.88 -14.22
N GLN A 52 -3.13 -21.77 -13.59
CA GLN A 52 -2.86 -20.43 -14.11
C GLN A 52 -1.66 -19.80 -13.42
N GLN A 53 -0.75 -19.24 -14.22
CA GLN A 53 0.36 -18.45 -13.71
C GLN A 53 -0.12 -17.06 -13.31
N LYS A 54 0.11 -16.68 -12.05
CA LYS A 54 -0.26 -15.37 -11.49
C LYS A 54 0.97 -14.46 -11.35
N THR A 55 1.83 -14.45 -12.37
CA THR A 55 3.14 -13.81 -12.33
C THR A 55 3.13 -12.34 -11.89
N PRO A 56 2.18 -11.48 -12.31
CA PRO A 56 2.12 -10.11 -11.81
C PRO A 56 1.78 -10.01 -10.32
N LEU A 57 0.92 -10.90 -9.80
CA LEU A 57 0.50 -10.87 -8.40
C LEU A 57 1.63 -11.27 -7.46
N VAL A 58 2.44 -12.27 -7.83
CA VAL A 58 3.60 -12.67 -7.02
C VAL A 58 4.74 -11.66 -7.03
N LYS A 59 4.68 -10.64 -7.91
CA LYS A 59 5.63 -9.51 -7.91
C LYS A 59 5.24 -8.40 -6.95
N LEU A 60 4.05 -8.43 -6.34
CA LEU A 60 3.68 -7.52 -5.25
C LEU A 60 4.41 -7.99 -3.97
N ASN A 61 5.71 -7.69 -3.89
CA ASN A 61 6.65 -8.31 -2.96
C ASN A 61 7.13 -7.38 -1.84
N MET A 62 6.69 -6.13 -1.85
CA MET A 62 6.93 -5.16 -0.79
C MET A 62 5.60 -4.82 -0.12
N TYR A 63 5.53 -5.04 1.19
CA TYR A 63 4.34 -4.71 1.99
C TYR A 63 4.63 -3.50 2.87
N LEU A 64 3.81 -2.47 2.73
CA LEU A 64 3.83 -1.27 3.56
C LEU A 64 2.47 -1.08 4.22
N ASP A 65 2.48 -0.52 5.40
CA ASP A 65 1.30 -0.14 6.16
C ASP A 65 1.42 1.32 6.58
N GLY A 66 0.41 2.11 6.23
CA GLY A 66 0.37 3.54 6.49
C GLY A 66 -1.06 4.04 6.59
N PHE A 67 -1.23 5.36 6.47
CA PHE A 67 -2.54 5.98 6.59
C PHE A 67 -2.76 6.99 5.48
N HIS A 68 -3.98 7.11 5.02
CA HIS A 68 -4.38 8.15 4.07
C HIS A 68 -5.48 9.03 4.68
N PHE A 69 -5.73 10.16 4.04
CA PHE A 69 -6.97 10.92 4.16
C PHE A 69 -7.47 11.41 2.80
N TYR A 70 -8.74 11.77 2.70
CA TYR A 70 -9.33 12.26 1.46
C TYR A 70 -8.80 13.63 1.09
N ASN A 71 -8.33 13.84 -0.15
CA ASN A 71 -7.85 15.16 -0.54
C ASN A 71 -8.95 16.23 -0.39
N GLY A 72 -8.76 17.18 0.53
CA GLY A 72 -9.72 18.21 0.89
C GLY A 72 -10.49 17.97 2.20
N ASP A 73 -10.37 16.79 2.81
CA ASP A 73 -10.97 16.46 4.10
C ASP A 73 -10.01 15.63 4.96
N PRO A 74 -9.10 16.27 5.72
CA PRO A 74 -8.15 15.57 6.58
C PRO A 74 -8.79 14.93 7.81
N THR A 75 -10.09 15.11 8.06
CA THR A 75 -10.79 14.44 9.16
C THR A 75 -11.24 13.03 8.80
N MET A 76 -11.33 12.74 7.52
CA MET A 76 -11.70 11.44 6.98
C MET A 76 -10.43 10.62 6.71
N GLN A 77 -10.08 9.74 7.64
CA GLN A 77 -8.79 9.07 7.72
C GLN A 77 -8.96 7.55 7.75
N MET A 78 -8.01 6.82 7.17
CA MET A 78 -8.06 5.37 7.10
C MET A 78 -6.65 4.78 7.10
N GLU A 79 -6.52 3.56 7.61
CA GLU A 79 -5.34 2.72 7.41
C GLU A 79 -5.33 2.18 5.98
N ALA A 80 -4.15 2.08 5.39
CA ALA A 80 -3.94 1.64 4.03
C ALA A 80 -2.83 0.61 3.99
N HIS A 81 -3.15 -0.57 3.45
CA HIS A 81 -2.21 -1.68 3.31
C HIS A 81 -1.74 -1.80 1.87
N HIS A 82 -0.50 -1.40 1.61
CA HIS A 82 0.06 -1.33 0.27
C HIS A 82 0.88 -2.58 -0.05
N TYR A 83 0.47 -3.28 -1.10
CA TYR A 83 1.25 -4.35 -1.69
C TYR A 83 1.84 -3.85 -2.99
N CYS A 84 3.17 -3.73 -3.02
CA CYS A 84 3.88 -2.94 -4.01
C CYS A 84 4.86 -3.78 -4.84
N THR A 85 5.06 -3.35 -6.09
CA THR A 85 6.11 -3.81 -6.99
C THR A 85 6.96 -2.62 -7.42
N PRO A 86 8.25 -2.58 -7.06
CA PRO A 86 9.20 -1.70 -7.73
C PRO A 86 9.29 -2.09 -9.20
N ILE A 87 8.88 -1.19 -10.10
CA ILE A 87 8.99 -1.37 -11.55
C ILE A 87 10.44 -1.11 -11.99
N ASN A 88 11.06 -0.12 -11.38
CA ASN A 88 12.49 0.19 -11.46
C ASN A 88 12.88 1.00 -10.19
N GLU A 89 14.10 1.53 -10.15
CA GLU A 89 14.60 2.28 -8.99
C GLU A 89 13.84 3.59 -8.72
N ASP A 90 13.22 4.17 -9.74
CA ASP A 90 12.56 5.47 -9.68
C ASP A 90 11.02 5.38 -9.67
N LEU A 91 10.44 4.20 -9.91
CA LEU A 91 8.99 3.99 -10.02
C LEU A 91 8.54 2.70 -9.34
N THR A 92 7.58 2.82 -8.43
CA THR A 92 6.88 1.72 -7.77
C THR A 92 5.39 1.86 -7.99
N GLN A 93 4.68 0.73 -8.12
CA GLN A 93 3.22 0.69 -8.15
C GLN A 93 2.70 -0.21 -7.02
N CYS A 94 1.54 0.12 -6.47
CA CYS A 94 0.94 -0.60 -5.37
C CYS A 94 -0.54 -0.86 -5.61
N VAL A 95 -1.02 -2.00 -5.11
CA VAL A 95 -2.44 -2.26 -4.85
C VAL A 95 -2.68 -2.05 -3.37
N ILE A 96 -3.70 -1.26 -3.03
CA ILE A 96 -4.03 -0.90 -1.64
C ILE A 96 -5.25 -1.68 -1.19
N TYR A 97 -5.19 -2.22 0.02
CA TYR A 97 -6.26 -2.96 0.67
C TYR A 97 -6.70 -2.30 1.99
N ASP A 98 -7.94 -2.60 2.40
CA ASP A 98 -8.51 -2.17 3.69
C ASP A 98 -8.17 -3.08 4.88
N GLY A 99 -7.35 -4.08 4.62
CA GLY A 99 -6.84 -5.03 5.59
C GLY A 99 -5.68 -5.81 4.99
N ASN A 100 -5.09 -6.71 5.77
CA ASN A 100 -4.05 -7.63 5.31
C ASN A 100 -4.44 -9.11 5.51
N GLY A 101 -5.73 -9.37 5.76
CA GLY A 101 -6.31 -10.71 5.83
C GLY A 101 -6.92 -11.18 4.50
N GLU A 102 -7.26 -12.46 4.43
CA GLU A 102 -7.75 -13.14 3.22
C GLU A 102 -9.03 -12.52 2.62
N ASN A 103 -9.81 -11.82 3.44
CA ASN A 103 -11.07 -11.18 3.04
C ASN A 103 -10.93 -9.65 2.81
N ALA A 104 -9.71 -9.12 2.79
CA ALA A 104 -9.47 -7.69 2.55
C ALA A 104 -9.98 -7.28 1.15
N LYS A 105 -10.50 -6.05 1.05
CA LYS A 105 -10.99 -5.47 -0.20
C LYS A 105 -9.93 -4.57 -0.80
N ILE A 106 -9.82 -4.61 -2.12
CA ILE A 106 -9.01 -3.64 -2.86
C ILE A 106 -9.68 -2.27 -2.71
N MET A 107 -8.99 -1.36 -2.03
CA MET A 107 -9.41 0.02 -1.88
C MET A 107 -8.96 0.88 -3.04
N GLY A 108 -7.81 0.60 -3.63
CA GLY A 108 -7.23 1.51 -4.62
C GLY A 108 -5.86 1.11 -5.13
N VAL A 109 -5.19 2.09 -5.73
CA VAL A 109 -3.82 1.97 -6.22
C VAL A 109 -3.01 3.20 -5.83
N GLU A 110 -1.71 3.01 -5.73
CA GLU A 110 -0.75 4.08 -5.60
C GLU A 110 0.40 3.92 -6.58
N TYR A 111 0.87 5.04 -7.10
CA TYR A 111 2.14 5.14 -7.82
C TYR A 111 3.10 5.97 -7.00
N ILE A 112 4.31 5.46 -6.81
CA ILE A 112 5.37 6.12 -6.06
C ILE A 112 6.51 6.43 -7.02
N VAL A 113 6.95 7.69 -7.04
CA VAL A 113 8.08 8.13 -7.86
C VAL A 113 9.19 8.75 -7.03
N SER A 114 10.42 8.61 -7.49
CA SER A 114 11.55 9.35 -6.92
C SER A 114 11.40 10.85 -7.12
N GLU A 115 12.06 11.64 -6.28
CA GLU A 115 12.16 13.10 -6.43
C GLU A 115 12.61 13.51 -7.85
N LYS A 116 13.54 12.74 -8.44
CA LYS A 116 14.04 12.94 -9.80
C LYS A 116 12.91 12.90 -10.83
N LEU A 117 12.05 11.88 -10.79
CA LEU A 117 10.90 11.80 -11.71
C LEU A 117 9.83 12.82 -11.35
N PHE A 118 9.56 13.02 -10.06
CA PHE A 118 8.59 14.00 -9.60
C PHE A 118 8.87 15.39 -10.18
N LYS A 119 10.13 15.84 -10.18
CA LYS A 119 10.55 17.13 -10.75
C LYS A 119 10.15 17.31 -12.21
N THR A 120 10.10 16.23 -12.98
CA THR A 120 9.75 16.24 -14.42
C THR A 120 8.24 16.34 -14.69
N LEU A 121 7.39 16.12 -13.68
CA LEU A 121 5.96 16.16 -13.85
C LEU A 121 5.47 17.60 -14.13
N PRO A 122 4.41 17.77 -14.94
CA PRO A 122 3.73 19.05 -15.08
C PRO A 122 3.25 19.59 -13.74
N ALA A 123 3.23 20.92 -13.57
CA ALA A 123 2.85 21.55 -12.30
C ALA A 123 1.45 21.15 -11.82
N GLU A 124 0.45 21.09 -12.70
CA GLU A 124 -0.90 20.65 -12.32
C GLU A 124 -0.97 19.16 -11.96
N GLU A 125 -0.10 18.33 -12.54
CA GLU A 125 -0.02 16.92 -12.20
C GLU A 125 0.55 16.74 -10.79
N LYS A 126 1.62 17.48 -10.42
CA LYS A 126 2.24 17.44 -9.09
C LYS A 126 1.26 17.68 -7.93
N LYS A 127 0.23 18.49 -8.14
CA LYS A 127 -0.81 18.80 -7.14
C LYS A 127 -1.68 17.59 -6.74
N LEU A 128 -1.58 16.48 -7.47
CA LEU A 128 -2.23 15.20 -7.16
C LEU A 128 -1.35 14.29 -6.28
N TRP A 129 -0.13 14.71 -5.94
CA TRP A 129 0.85 13.90 -5.23
C TRP A 129 1.10 14.44 -3.82
N HIS A 130 1.43 13.54 -2.91
CA HIS A 130 1.93 13.87 -1.57
C HIS A 130 3.37 13.39 -1.38
N SER A 131 4.10 14.00 -0.45
CA SER A 131 5.46 13.58 -0.09
C SER A 131 5.44 12.56 1.05
N HIS A 132 6.26 11.52 0.98
CA HIS A 132 6.35 10.52 2.06
C HIS A 132 7.22 10.94 3.26
N VAL A 133 7.82 12.14 3.22
CA VAL A 133 8.78 12.61 4.23
C VAL A 133 8.25 12.44 5.65
N TYR A 134 7.04 12.94 5.91
CA TYR A 134 6.50 12.94 7.26
C TYR A 134 6.09 11.54 7.69
N GLU A 135 5.37 10.79 6.87
CA GLU A 135 4.90 9.43 7.17
C GLU A 135 6.07 8.49 7.51
N VAL A 136 7.17 8.60 6.77
CA VAL A 136 8.40 7.85 7.05
C VAL A 136 9.03 8.30 8.37
N LYS A 137 9.20 9.61 8.57
CA LYS A 137 9.91 10.13 9.75
C LYS A 137 9.11 10.02 11.04
N SER A 138 7.78 10.06 10.99
CA SER A 138 6.89 9.98 12.15
C SER A 138 6.71 8.57 12.69
N GLY A 139 7.05 7.54 11.92
CA GLY A 139 6.75 6.14 12.25
C GLY A 139 5.36 5.69 11.81
N GLU A 140 4.58 6.57 11.16
CA GLU A 140 3.25 6.23 10.65
C GLU A 140 3.31 5.21 9.52
N LEU A 141 4.30 5.33 8.62
CA LEU A 141 4.60 4.29 7.62
C LEU A 141 5.51 3.21 8.21
N ILE A 142 5.13 1.94 8.08
CA ILE A 142 5.94 0.78 8.49
C ILE A 142 6.02 -0.26 7.37
N ALA A 143 7.00 -1.15 7.46
CA ALA A 143 7.08 -2.36 6.64
C ALA A 143 6.99 -3.60 7.55
N PRO A 144 5.80 -4.15 7.78
CA PRO A 144 5.62 -5.26 8.72
C PRO A 144 6.34 -6.54 8.28
N GLY A 145 6.81 -7.31 9.25
CA GLY A 145 7.33 -8.67 9.02
C GLY A 145 8.73 -8.78 8.41
N ILE A 146 9.43 -7.66 8.22
CA ILE A 146 10.85 -7.65 7.85
C ILE A 146 11.74 -7.19 9.04
N PRO A 147 13.03 -7.55 9.06
CA PRO A 147 13.95 -7.09 10.11
C PRO A 147 14.10 -5.56 10.14
N ASP A 148 14.29 -4.98 11.34
CA ASP A 148 14.43 -3.53 11.54
C ASP A 148 15.50 -2.89 10.63
N VAL A 149 16.61 -3.57 10.37
CA VAL A 149 17.67 -3.07 9.46
C VAL A 149 17.16 -2.96 8.01
N ALA A 150 16.42 -3.96 7.54
CA ALA A 150 15.87 -3.95 6.19
C ALA A 150 14.75 -2.92 6.04
N GLU A 151 13.92 -2.74 7.08
CA GLU A 151 12.94 -1.67 7.11
C GLU A 151 13.60 -0.29 7.12
N HIS A 152 14.66 -0.09 7.90
CA HIS A 152 15.36 1.20 7.96
C HIS A 152 15.92 1.60 6.58
N GLU A 153 16.60 0.68 5.89
CA GLU A 153 17.08 0.88 4.51
C GLU A 153 15.93 1.20 3.53
N LEU A 154 14.80 0.50 3.66
CA LEU A 154 13.62 0.78 2.86
C LEU A 154 13.06 2.19 3.13
N MET A 155 13.01 2.60 4.39
CA MET A 155 12.55 3.93 4.80
C MET A 155 13.49 5.03 4.31
N GLU A 156 14.79 4.80 4.30
CA GLU A 156 15.76 5.73 3.71
C GLU A 156 15.53 5.92 2.21
N LYS A 157 15.15 4.86 1.49
CA LYS A 157 14.73 4.97 0.08
C LYS A 157 13.42 5.76 -0.07
N LEU A 158 12.42 5.48 0.77
CA LEU A 158 11.08 6.04 0.64
C LEU A 158 10.97 7.51 1.08
N VAL A 159 11.81 7.99 2.00
CA VAL A 159 11.67 9.34 2.59
C VAL A 159 11.68 10.47 1.54
N SER A 160 12.35 10.26 0.40
CA SER A 160 12.48 11.24 -0.69
C SER A 160 11.51 11.02 -1.85
N THR A 161 10.54 10.13 -1.69
CA THR A 161 9.59 9.76 -2.75
C THR A 161 8.25 10.48 -2.61
N TYR A 162 7.47 10.43 -3.70
CA TYR A 162 6.16 11.05 -3.82
C TYR A 162 5.12 10.02 -4.25
N GLY A 163 3.98 10.02 -3.59
CA GLY A 163 2.86 9.12 -3.83
C GLY A 163 1.68 9.80 -4.52
N LYS A 164 1.12 9.17 -5.55
CA LYS A 164 -0.19 9.51 -6.14
C LYS A 164 -1.14 8.35 -5.93
N THR A 165 -2.13 8.59 -5.08
CA THR A 165 -3.04 7.56 -4.59
C THR A 165 -4.47 7.84 -5.02
N PHE A 166 -5.13 6.81 -5.55
CA PHE A 166 -6.56 6.83 -5.81
C PHE A 166 -7.25 5.69 -5.09
N HIS A 167 -8.22 6.02 -4.22
CA HIS A 167 -9.13 5.03 -3.68
C HIS A 167 -10.40 4.97 -4.54
N THR A 168 -10.78 3.75 -4.90
CA THR A 168 -11.98 3.40 -5.69
C THR A 168 -13.06 2.72 -4.85
N TRP A 169 -12.72 2.29 -3.63
CA TRP A 169 -13.66 1.70 -2.68
C TRP A 169 -13.42 2.28 -1.28
N HIS A 170 -14.44 2.91 -0.72
CA HIS A 170 -14.42 3.62 0.56
C HIS A 170 -15.05 2.79 1.67
N THR A 171 -14.41 1.68 2.03
CA THR A 171 -14.89 0.76 3.09
C THR A 171 -14.86 1.39 4.47
N ASP A 172 -14.02 2.41 4.68
CA ASP A 172 -13.97 3.26 5.87
C ASP A 172 -15.28 4.05 6.11
N GLN A 173 -16.10 4.21 5.08
CA GLN A 173 -17.45 4.82 5.15
C GLN A 173 -18.57 3.77 5.13
N ASP A 174 -18.26 2.54 5.56
CA ASP A 174 -19.19 1.41 5.60
C ASP A 174 -19.81 1.04 4.23
N LEU A 175 -19.18 1.47 3.11
CA LEU A 175 -19.66 1.13 1.78
C LEU A 175 -19.39 -0.35 1.48
N THR A 176 -20.44 -1.16 1.49
CA THR A 176 -20.34 -2.61 1.27
C THR A 176 -20.07 -3.00 -0.19
N LEU A 177 -20.13 -2.04 -1.12
CA LEU A 177 -19.80 -2.16 -2.54
C LEU A 177 -18.93 -0.97 -2.99
N PRO A 178 -18.09 -1.11 -4.03
CA PRO A 178 -17.25 -0.04 -4.57
C PRO A 178 -18.06 0.95 -5.41
N THR A 179 -18.96 1.69 -4.77
CA THR A 179 -19.80 2.71 -5.42
C THR A 179 -19.17 4.09 -5.30
N GLY A 180 -19.33 4.91 -6.33
CA GLY A 180 -18.79 6.28 -6.38
C GLY A 180 -17.76 6.46 -7.47
N HIS A 181 -17.08 7.60 -7.46
CA HIS A 181 -15.92 7.84 -8.33
C HIS A 181 -14.63 7.64 -7.54
N PRO A 182 -13.51 7.36 -8.22
CA PRO A 182 -12.21 7.35 -7.57
C PRO A 182 -11.90 8.70 -6.93
N LEU A 183 -11.34 8.68 -5.73
CA LEU A 183 -10.93 9.87 -4.99
C LEU A 183 -9.42 9.87 -4.79
N VAL A 184 -8.81 11.03 -5.04
CA VAL A 184 -7.41 11.33 -4.71
C VAL A 184 -7.25 11.31 -3.19
N MET A 185 -6.25 10.58 -2.73
CA MET A 185 -5.89 10.47 -1.32
C MET A 185 -4.55 11.14 -1.05
N MET A 186 -4.35 11.59 0.18
CA MET A 186 -3.16 12.32 0.61
C MET A 186 -2.59 11.72 1.89
N GLY A 187 -1.28 11.92 2.06
CA GLY A 187 -0.53 11.57 3.26
C GLY A 187 -0.42 12.72 4.26
N PHE A 188 -0.15 12.37 5.51
CA PHE A 188 -0.02 13.31 6.62
C PHE A 188 1.29 14.10 6.53
N THR A 189 1.33 15.31 7.09
CA THR A 189 2.48 16.22 6.92
C THR A 189 3.01 16.82 8.21
N LYS A 190 2.36 16.59 9.35
CA LYS A 190 2.76 17.11 10.66
C LYS A 190 2.04 16.39 11.80
N ASP A 191 2.62 16.49 12.99
CA ASP A 191 2.03 15.97 14.22
C ASP A 191 0.62 16.57 14.46
N GLY A 192 -0.27 15.76 15.01
CA GLY A 192 -1.63 16.17 15.39
C GLY A 192 -2.65 16.20 14.26
N MET A 193 -2.29 15.78 13.04
CA MET A 193 -3.26 15.58 11.96
C MET A 193 -3.94 14.20 12.03
N LEU A 194 -3.16 13.13 12.16
CA LEU A 194 -3.65 11.76 12.24
C LEU A 194 -4.29 11.48 13.61
N ASP A 195 -5.45 10.81 13.62
CA ASP A 195 -6.11 10.38 14.85
C ASP A 195 -5.18 9.43 15.62
N PRO A 196 -4.74 9.79 16.84
CA PRO A 196 -3.84 8.95 17.63
C PRO A 196 -4.44 7.58 17.96
N LYS A 197 -5.77 7.43 17.92
CA LYS A 197 -6.42 6.13 18.08
C LYS A 197 -6.11 5.18 16.91
N LEU A 198 -6.09 5.68 15.67
CA LEU A 198 -5.76 4.87 14.49
C LEU A 198 -4.34 4.31 14.60
N VAL A 199 -3.38 5.15 15.00
CA VAL A 199 -2.00 4.74 15.24
C VAL A 199 -1.92 3.72 16.37
N ALA A 200 -2.57 3.98 17.51
CA ALA A 200 -2.53 3.07 18.66
C ALA A 200 -3.14 1.69 18.35
N ASP A 201 -4.25 1.66 17.60
CA ASP A 201 -4.91 0.41 17.21
C ASP A 201 -4.02 -0.38 16.23
N ARG A 202 -3.37 0.30 15.26
CA ARG A 202 -2.37 -0.31 14.35
C ARG A 202 -1.17 -0.86 15.11
N ASP A 203 -0.54 -0.04 15.94
CA ASP A 203 0.63 -0.39 16.72
C ASP A 203 0.38 -1.63 17.59
N LYS A 204 -0.82 -1.70 18.19
CA LYS A 204 -1.27 -2.88 18.94
C LYS A 204 -1.41 -4.12 18.05
N ARG A 205 -2.02 -4.02 16.87
CA ARG A 205 -2.19 -5.17 15.95
C ARG A 205 -0.85 -5.70 15.43
N PHE A 206 0.09 -4.82 15.14
CA PHE A 206 1.42 -5.18 14.62
C PHE A 206 2.47 -5.44 15.71
N ASN A 207 2.15 -5.16 16.98
CA ASN A 207 3.07 -5.26 18.12
C ASN A 207 4.35 -4.42 17.89
N ILE A 208 4.17 -3.15 17.53
CA ILE A 208 5.24 -2.17 17.30
C ILE A 208 4.97 -0.87 18.06
N SER A 209 5.92 0.07 18.05
CA SER A 209 5.73 1.44 18.52
C SER A 209 6.16 2.43 17.46
N SER A 210 5.22 3.25 16.98
CA SER A 210 5.49 4.33 16.01
C SER A 210 6.51 5.34 16.55
N GLU A 211 6.44 5.66 17.85
CA GLU A 211 7.42 6.52 18.52
C GLU A 211 8.82 5.91 18.56
N GLU A 212 8.96 4.60 18.74
CA GLU A 212 10.25 3.93 18.63
C GLU A 212 10.76 3.92 17.18
N LYS A 213 9.88 3.70 16.19
CA LYS A 213 10.24 3.80 14.76
C LYS A 213 10.73 5.22 14.42
N LYS A 214 10.03 6.27 14.89
CA LYS A 214 10.45 7.68 14.78
C LYS A 214 11.86 7.91 15.34
N LYS A 215 12.15 7.40 16.54
CA LYS A 215 13.48 7.49 17.16
C LYS A 215 14.55 6.74 16.37
N LYS A 216 14.24 5.52 15.91
CA LYS A 216 15.17 4.68 15.12
C LYS A 216 15.48 5.26 13.75
N ARG A 217 14.64 6.15 13.23
CA ARG A 217 14.80 6.84 11.94
C ARG A 217 15.34 8.26 12.09
N ALA A 218 15.82 8.65 13.27
CA ALA A 218 16.30 10.01 13.53
C ALA A 218 17.52 10.40 12.67
N ASP A 219 18.33 9.41 12.29
CA ASP A 219 19.53 9.51 11.45
C ASP A 219 19.23 9.71 9.96
N ILE A 220 18.08 9.24 9.47
CA ILE A 220 17.66 9.42 8.07
C ILE A 220 17.53 10.92 7.76
N PRO A 221 18.24 11.47 6.76
CA PRO A 221 18.12 12.88 6.39
C PRO A 221 16.69 13.25 5.99
N THR A 222 16.21 14.43 6.42
CA THR A 222 14.91 14.96 6.01
C THR A 222 15.09 15.78 4.73
N PRO A 223 14.60 15.32 3.56
CA PRO A 223 14.75 16.06 2.31
C PRO A 223 13.80 17.27 2.28
N ILE A 224 14.16 18.26 1.45
CA ILE A 224 13.29 19.40 1.17
C ILE A 224 12.17 18.93 0.24
N ILE A 225 10.93 19.09 0.68
CA ILE A 225 9.75 18.77 -0.12
C ILE A 225 9.72 19.69 -1.35
N GLN A 226 9.64 19.09 -2.54
CA GLN A 226 9.53 19.80 -3.80
C GLN A 226 8.22 20.61 -3.88
N PRO A 227 8.23 21.79 -4.54
CA PRO A 227 7.04 22.57 -4.78
C PRO A 227 5.92 21.78 -5.47
N ASP A 228 4.69 22.23 -5.28
CA ASP A 228 3.44 21.65 -5.81
C ASP A 228 3.04 20.27 -5.26
N ALA A 229 3.92 19.56 -4.56
CA ALA A 229 3.51 18.43 -3.73
C ALA A 229 2.69 18.92 -2.53
N ASN A 230 1.81 18.07 -1.99
CA ASN A 230 0.95 18.42 -0.85
C ASN A 230 0.14 19.71 -1.07
N ALA A 231 -0.25 20.01 -2.33
CA ALA A 231 -0.87 21.29 -2.72
C ALA A 231 -2.12 21.65 -1.90
N TRP A 232 -2.80 20.64 -1.35
CA TRP A 232 -3.92 20.78 -0.44
C TRP A 232 -3.60 21.63 0.80
N GLN A 233 -2.34 21.67 1.26
CA GLN A 233 -1.91 22.51 2.38
C GLN A 233 -2.04 24.00 2.08
N GLN A 234 -2.02 24.39 0.80
CA GLN A 234 -2.22 25.76 0.35
C GLN A 234 -3.67 26.03 -0.10
N GLY A 235 -4.58 25.09 0.14
CA GLY A 235 -5.98 25.17 -0.32
C GLY A 235 -6.17 24.75 -1.78
N ASP A 236 -5.11 24.30 -2.46
CA ASP A 236 -5.13 23.86 -3.85
C ASP A 236 -5.63 22.40 -3.95
N ILE A 237 -6.86 22.17 -3.51
CA ILE A 237 -7.47 20.83 -3.49
C ILE A 237 -7.75 20.38 -4.93
N ARG A 238 -7.24 19.19 -5.29
CA ARG A 238 -7.46 18.55 -6.60
C ARG A 238 -8.21 17.25 -6.41
N GLN A 239 -9.35 17.13 -7.07
CA GLN A 239 -10.17 15.93 -7.02
C GLN A 239 -10.73 15.60 -8.40
N LEU A 240 -10.99 14.32 -8.63
CA LEU A 240 -11.61 13.85 -9.86
C LEU A 240 -13.09 14.28 -9.90
N LYS A 241 -13.57 14.64 -11.09
CA LYS A 241 -14.97 14.98 -11.33
C LYS A 241 -15.55 14.01 -12.33
N ILE A 242 -16.75 13.50 -12.04
CA ILE A 242 -17.53 12.76 -13.03
C ILE A 242 -18.11 13.77 -14.02
N ASP A 243 -17.71 13.65 -15.28
CA ASP A 243 -18.27 14.43 -16.37
C ASP A 243 -19.29 13.58 -17.15
N LYS A 244 -20.30 14.23 -17.75
CA LYS A 244 -21.28 13.62 -18.65
C LYS A 244 -20.73 13.47 -20.07
N THR A 245 -19.60 14.10 -20.37
CA THR A 245 -18.92 14.04 -21.66
C THR A 245 -17.78 13.03 -21.60
N ALA A 246 -17.70 12.13 -22.58
CA ALA A 246 -16.55 11.25 -22.72
C ALA A 246 -15.36 12.09 -23.20
N GLN A 247 -14.27 12.11 -22.44
CA GLN A 247 -13.00 12.63 -22.97
C GLN A 247 -12.54 11.70 -24.09
N THR A 248 -12.46 12.20 -25.31
CA THR A 248 -11.71 11.53 -26.38
C THR A 248 -10.24 11.61 -25.97
N GLY A 249 -9.62 10.46 -25.73
CA GLY A 249 -8.22 10.39 -25.32
C GLY A 249 -7.33 11.20 -26.28
N HIS A 250 -6.25 11.79 -25.75
CA HIS A 250 -5.23 12.48 -26.53
C HIS A 250 -4.90 11.67 -27.79
N GLY A 251 -5.27 12.19 -28.95
CA GLY A 251 -5.01 11.54 -30.23
C GLY A 251 -3.52 11.29 -30.36
N HIS A 252 -3.11 10.02 -30.31
CA HIS A 252 -1.78 9.63 -30.74
C HIS A 252 -1.67 9.93 -32.23
N ALA A 253 -1.15 11.12 -32.57
CA ALA A 253 -0.59 11.36 -33.88
C ALA A 253 0.59 10.40 -34.03
N SER A 254 0.36 9.27 -34.70
CA SER A 254 1.46 8.40 -35.14
C SER A 254 2.32 9.21 -36.12
N PRO A 255 3.63 9.34 -35.91
CA PRO A 255 4.49 9.90 -36.94
C PRO A 255 4.51 8.91 -38.11
N MET A 256 4.04 9.35 -39.28
CA MET A 256 4.25 8.63 -40.53
C MET A 256 5.76 8.45 -40.71
N ARG A 257 6.21 7.20 -40.73
CA ARG A 257 7.56 6.86 -41.15
C ARG A 257 7.58 6.96 -42.68
N HIS A 258 8.42 7.85 -43.20
CA HIS A 258 8.93 7.77 -44.57
C HIS A 258 10.11 6.80 -44.62
#